data_AF-A0A7X6PA47-F1
#
_entry.id   AF-A0A7X6PA47-F1
#
_cell.length_a   1.000
_cell.length_b   1.000
_cell.length_c   1.000
_cell.angle_alpha   90.00
_cell.angle_beta   90.00
_cell.angle_gamma   90.00
#
_symmetry.space_group_name_H-M   'P 1'
#
loop_
_entity.id
_entity.type
_entity.pdbx_description
1 polymer ?
#
loop_
_entity_poly.entity_id
_entity_poly.type
_entity_poly.pdbx_seq_one_letter_code
_entity_poly.pdbx_strand_id
1 'polypeptide(L)'
;MMIVKPDFTLDEISDIILQEIKLHPRCHYLDVFKLLYQAFYGPSHLEPQRDTIIYNLKRELNDMKWKTDVPYQDIGVGKGFIRLNLISIISLPDEDLKQNSMLLNKKIPTEYLKDSEDKIKILADCILQSRFENEINWNDWIETWKNCIPVVKSIIPATPEEGLMIEDCLTKKIMPTHSEEYRQWYDPHYRVIHHSLLRFIF
;
A
#
# COMPACT_ATOMS: atom_id res chain seq x y z
N MET A 1 7.85 11.09 -15.10
CA MET A 1 7.41 9.84 -15.78
C MET A 1 5.91 9.76 -15.57
N MET A 2 5.13 9.62 -16.63
CA MET A 2 3.67 9.53 -16.49
C MET A 2 3.32 8.10 -16.03
N ILE A 3 2.76 7.96 -14.83
CA ILE A 3 2.30 6.67 -14.32
C ILE A 3 0.98 6.33 -15.00
N VAL A 4 0.90 5.15 -15.60
CA VAL A 4 -0.31 4.65 -16.26
C VAL A 4 -1.04 3.74 -15.29
N LYS A 5 -2.38 3.82 -15.26
CA LYS A 5 -3.20 2.90 -14.46
C LYS A 5 -2.94 1.46 -14.93
N PRO A 6 -2.52 0.54 -14.02
CA PRO A 6 -2.35 -0.85 -14.39
C PRO A 6 -3.72 -1.46 -14.74
N ASP A 7 -3.70 -2.35 -15.71
CA ASP A 7 -4.84 -3.19 -16.07
C ASP A 7 -4.54 -4.63 -15.63
N PHE A 8 -5.51 -5.25 -14.98
CA PHE A 8 -5.36 -6.58 -14.39
C PHE A 8 -6.41 -7.52 -14.95
N THR A 9 -5.97 -8.73 -15.33
CA THR A 9 -6.90 -9.81 -15.63
C THR A 9 -7.57 -10.32 -14.34
N LEU A 10 -8.65 -11.08 -14.48
CA LEU A 10 -9.31 -11.70 -13.31
C LEU A 10 -8.37 -12.67 -12.57
N ASP A 11 -7.49 -13.37 -13.29
CA ASP A 11 -6.48 -14.26 -12.69
C ASP A 11 -5.45 -13.45 -11.90
N GLU A 12 -5.00 -12.32 -12.44
CA GLU A 12 -4.06 -11.43 -11.75
C GLU A 12 -4.69 -10.79 -10.50
N ILE A 13 -5.98 -10.42 -10.56
CA ILE A 13 -6.73 -9.96 -9.39
C ILE A 13 -6.79 -11.07 -8.34
N SER A 14 -7.06 -12.30 -8.74
CA SER A 14 -7.05 -13.47 -7.85
C SER A 14 -5.67 -13.63 -7.18
N ASP A 15 -4.58 -13.52 -7.95
CA ASP A 15 -3.22 -13.63 -7.43
C ASP A 15 -2.90 -12.52 -6.42
N ILE A 16 -3.30 -11.27 -6.69
CA ILE A 16 -3.14 -10.15 -5.75
C ILE A 16 -3.84 -10.46 -4.41
N ILE A 17 -5.08 -10.96 -4.46
CA ILE A 17 -5.87 -11.27 -3.26
C ILE A 17 -5.27 -12.46 -2.50
N LEU A 18 -4.86 -13.51 -3.20
CA LEU A 18 -4.27 -14.70 -2.58
C LEU A 18 -2.92 -14.38 -1.91
N GLN A 19 -2.11 -13.50 -2.51
CA GLN A 19 -0.88 -13.01 -1.88
C GLN A 19 -1.15 -12.18 -0.62
N GLU A 20 -2.19 -11.35 -0.64
CA GLU A 20 -2.61 -10.61 0.56
C GLU A 20 -3.05 -11.56 1.66
N ILE A 21 -3.90 -12.55 1.39
CA ILE A 21 -4.36 -13.52 2.39
C ILE A 21 -3.19 -14.32 2.95
N LYS A 22 -2.20 -14.65 2.12
CA LYS A 22 -0.99 -15.36 2.57
C LYS A 22 -0.19 -14.55 3.60
N LEU A 23 -0.06 -13.23 3.39
CA LEU A 23 0.68 -12.33 4.29
C LEU A 23 -0.17 -11.86 5.47
N HIS A 24 -1.46 -11.69 5.25
CA HIS A 24 -2.45 -11.16 6.18
C HIS A 24 -3.66 -12.10 6.27
N PRO A 25 -3.54 -13.30 6.89
CA PRO A 25 -4.64 -14.29 6.92
C PRO A 25 -5.95 -13.85 7.58
N ARG A 26 -5.93 -12.74 8.30
CA ARG A 26 -7.09 -12.11 8.97
C ARG A 26 -7.58 -10.85 8.24
N CYS A 27 -7.19 -10.64 6.98
CA CYS A 27 -7.82 -9.62 6.16
C CYS A 27 -9.28 -9.98 5.88
N HIS A 28 -10.15 -8.98 5.83
CA HIS A 28 -11.58 -9.15 5.53
C HIS A 28 -11.92 -8.58 4.15
N TYR A 29 -13.19 -8.68 3.75
CA TYR A 29 -13.68 -8.18 2.46
C TYR A 29 -13.41 -6.68 2.28
N LEU A 30 -13.55 -5.90 3.36
CA LEU A 30 -13.22 -4.46 3.38
C LEU A 30 -11.72 -4.19 3.11
N ASP A 31 -10.83 -5.05 3.61
CA ASP A 31 -9.39 -4.91 3.41
C ASP A 31 -9.00 -5.23 1.96
N VAL A 32 -9.65 -6.24 1.37
CA VAL A 32 -9.47 -6.58 -0.05
C VAL A 32 -9.95 -5.47 -0.97
N PHE A 33 -11.09 -4.82 -0.65
CA PHE A 33 -11.52 -3.61 -1.36
C PHE A 33 -10.43 -2.54 -1.38
N LYS A 34 -9.82 -2.29 -0.22
CA LYS A 34 -8.75 -1.31 -0.07
C LYS A 34 -7.47 -1.73 -0.78
N LEU A 35 -7.11 -3.02 -0.73
CA LEU A 35 -5.97 -3.59 -1.45
C LEU A 35 -6.12 -3.35 -2.94
N LEU A 36 -7.24 -3.77 -3.54
CA LEU A 36 -7.45 -3.64 -4.98
C LEU A 36 -7.48 -2.18 -5.39
N TYR A 37 -8.09 -1.31 -4.59
CA TYR A 37 -8.00 0.13 -4.86
C TYR A 37 -6.55 0.61 -4.94
N GLN A 38 -5.69 0.23 -4.00
CA GLN A 38 -4.28 0.60 -4.01
C GLN A 38 -3.52 -0.05 -5.18
N ALA A 39 -3.90 -1.27 -5.58
CA ALA A 39 -3.34 -1.94 -6.75
C ALA A 39 -3.62 -1.19 -8.06
N PHE A 40 -4.82 -0.60 -8.19
CA PHE A 40 -5.22 0.16 -9.39
C PHE A 40 -4.81 1.65 -9.34
N TYR A 41 -4.88 2.30 -8.18
CA TYR A 41 -4.73 3.76 -8.05
C TYR A 41 -3.58 4.23 -7.17
N GLY A 42 -2.89 3.31 -6.51
CA GLY A 42 -1.73 3.64 -5.70
C GLY A 42 -2.03 4.67 -4.60
N PRO A 43 -1.15 5.67 -4.40
CA PRO A 43 -1.33 6.72 -3.40
C PRO A 43 -2.17 7.90 -3.87
N SER A 44 -2.87 7.81 -5.01
CA SER A 44 -3.55 8.96 -5.64
C SER A 44 -4.66 9.60 -4.78
N HIS A 45 -5.13 8.90 -3.74
CA HIS A 45 -6.14 9.39 -2.78
C HIS A 45 -5.57 10.26 -1.66
N LEU A 46 -4.25 10.35 -1.54
CA LEU A 46 -3.61 11.14 -0.49
C LEU A 46 -3.69 12.64 -0.80
N GLU A 47 -3.40 13.47 0.19
CA GLU A 47 -3.20 14.92 0.02
C GLU A 47 -1.93 15.19 -0.82
N PRO A 48 -1.99 15.95 -1.94
CA PRO A 48 -0.84 16.21 -2.83
C PRO A 48 0.20 17.20 -2.30
N GLN A 49 0.10 17.62 -1.05
CA GLN A 49 1.08 18.53 -0.45
C GLN A 49 2.27 17.78 0.14
N ARG A 50 3.45 18.00 -0.46
CA ARG A 50 4.73 17.39 -0.06
C ARG A 50 5.02 17.53 1.43
N ASP A 51 4.91 18.74 1.97
CA ASP A 51 5.24 19.02 3.36
C ASP A 51 4.26 18.32 4.33
N THR A 52 2.99 18.24 3.95
CA THR A 52 1.96 17.48 4.69
C THR A 52 2.30 15.98 4.70
N ILE A 53 2.75 15.42 3.57
CA ILE A 53 3.20 14.02 3.50
C ILE A 53 4.41 13.80 4.42
N ILE A 54 5.43 14.65 4.35
CA ILE A 54 6.62 14.57 5.19
C ILE A 54 6.26 14.66 6.68
N TYR A 55 5.42 15.63 7.04
CA TYR A 55 4.95 15.81 8.42
C TYR A 55 4.23 14.56 8.94
N ASN A 56 3.30 14.01 8.15
CA ASN A 56 2.57 12.81 8.52
C ASN A 56 3.47 11.58 8.63
N LEU A 57 4.44 11.41 7.73
CA LEU A 57 5.45 10.34 7.80
C LEU A 57 6.29 10.43 9.08
N LYS A 58 6.78 11.63 9.43
CA LYS A 58 7.55 11.86 10.66
C LYS A 58 6.74 11.55 11.91
N ARG A 59 5.48 12.01 11.96
CA ARG A 59 4.59 11.74 13.09
C ARG A 59 4.35 10.24 13.25
N GLU A 60 3.99 9.56 12.17
CA GLU A 60 3.74 8.12 12.19
C GLU A 60 4.95 7.32 12.65
N LEU A 61 6.15 7.66 12.17
CA LEU A 61 7.40 7.05 12.62
C LEU A 61 7.66 7.17 14.12
N ASN A 62 7.30 8.30 14.72
CA ASN A 62 7.47 8.53 16.16
C ASN A 62 6.44 7.76 17.00
N ASP A 63 5.25 7.51 16.45
CA ASP A 63 4.14 6.86 17.15
C ASP A 63 4.15 5.33 17.04
N MET A 64 4.97 4.79 16.13
CA MET A 64 5.11 3.36 15.89
C MET A 64 5.64 2.59 17.11
N LYS A 65 4.95 1.50 17.43
CA LYS A 65 5.31 0.62 18.55
C LYS A 65 5.83 -0.74 18.11
N TRP A 66 5.50 -1.16 16.89
CA TRP A 66 5.75 -2.53 16.41
C TRP A 66 6.50 -2.54 15.09
N LYS A 67 7.29 -3.60 14.88
CA LYS A 67 7.99 -3.88 13.62
C LYS A 67 7.26 -5.03 12.93
N THR A 68 6.71 -4.79 11.74
CA THR A 68 6.41 -5.90 10.82
C THR A 68 7.72 -6.37 10.19
N ASP A 69 7.80 -7.67 9.90
CA ASP A 69 9.00 -8.29 9.35
C ASP A 69 9.12 -8.12 7.82
N VAL A 70 8.05 -7.67 7.13
CA VAL A 70 8.02 -7.57 5.67
C VAL A 70 8.39 -6.15 5.21
N PRO A 71 9.54 -5.95 4.52
CA PRO A 71 10.00 -4.62 4.15
C PRO A 71 9.22 -3.98 3.01
N TYR A 72 8.74 -4.79 2.08
CA TYR A 72 7.81 -4.38 1.06
C TYR A 72 6.98 -5.55 0.54
N GLN A 73 5.83 -5.22 -0.06
CA GLN A 73 4.90 -6.16 -0.67
C GLN A 73 4.53 -5.63 -2.06
N ASP A 74 4.65 -6.48 -3.08
CA ASP A 74 4.06 -6.20 -4.38
C ASP A 74 2.54 -6.38 -4.31
N ILE A 75 1.79 -5.36 -4.72
CA ILE A 75 0.32 -5.39 -4.75
C ILE A 75 -0.22 -5.21 -6.17
N GLY A 76 0.64 -5.28 -7.19
CA GLY A 76 0.28 -5.06 -8.58
C GLY A 76 0.89 -6.07 -9.54
N VAL A 77 1.28 -7.27 -9.07
CA VAL A 77 1.85 -8.37 -9.87
C VAL A 77 2.92 -7.90 -10.86
N GLY A 78 3.82 -7.04 -10.41
CA GLY A 78 4.92 -6.47 -11.20
C GLY A 78 4.53 -5.36 -12.20
N LYS A 79 3.26 -4.97 -12.28
CA LYS A 79 2.76 -3.96 -13.24
C LYS A 79 2.49 -2.58 -12.65
N GLY A 80 2.55 -2.41 -11.33
CA GLY A 80 2.06 -1.18 -10.72
C GLY A 80 2.66 -0.91 -9.35
N PHE A 81 1.81 -0.99 -8.34
CA PHE A 81 2.17 -0.46 -7.03
C PHE A 81 2.74 -1.52 -6.10
N ILE A 82 3.58 -1.05 -5.19
CA ILE A 82 4.11 -1.82 -4.07
C ILE A 82 3.80 -1.08 -2.77
N ARG A 83 3.61 -1.81 -1.69
CA ARG A 83 3.51 -1.31 -0.32
C ARG A 83 4.88 -1.43 0.33
N LEU A 84 5.51 -0.31 0.67
CA LEU A 84 6.74 -0.27 1.45
C LEU A 84 6.42 -0.13 2.92
N ASN A 85 7.05 -0.92 3.78
CA ASN A 85 6.96 -0.73 5.21
C ASN A 85 7.82 0.47 5.64
N LEU A 86 7.19 1.43 6.31
CA LEU A 86 7.84 2.70 6.65
C LEU A 86 9.05 2.53 7.59
N ILE A 87 9.03 1.56 8.53
CA ILE A 87 10.18 1.26 9.39
C ILE A 87 11.34 0.67 8.57
N SER A 88 11.04 -0.18 7.61
CA SER A 88 12.08 -0.85 6.81
C SER A 88 12.86 0.15 5.97
N ILE A 89 12.20 1.17 5.42
CA ILE A 89 12.85 2.24 4.65
C ILE A 89 13.88 3.00 5.51
N ILE A 90 13.54 3.35 6.74
CA ILE A 90 14.43 4.13 7.61
C ILE A 90 15.52 3.28 8.28
N SER A 91 15.37 1.96 8.25
CA SER A 91 16.26 1.02 8.94
C SER A 91 17.35 0.47 8.02
N LEU A 92 17.16 0.41 6.69
CA LEU A 92 18.13 -0.21 5.81
C LEU A 92 19.47 0.55 5.77
N PRO A 93 20.61 -0.14 6.01
CA PRO A 93 21.93 0.44 5.81
C PRO A 93 22.17 0.74 4.32
N ASP A 94 22.83 1.85 4.01
CA ASP A 94 23.13 2.24 2.63
C ASP A 94 24.05 1.26 1.88
N GLU A 95 24.73 0.36 2.61
CA GLU A 95 25.61 -0.66 2.01
C GLU A 95 24.89 -1.93 1.54
N ASP A 96 23.74 -2.29 2.14
CA ASP A 96 22.95 -3.48 1.76
C ASP A 96 22.24 -3.32 0.39
N LEU A 97 22.26 -2.11 -0.15
CA LEU A 97 21.64 -1.73 -1.43
C LEU A 97 22.42 -2.21 -2.66
N LYS A 98 23.71 -2.57 -2.49
CA LYS A 98 24.58 -2.96 -3.61
C LYS A 98 24.56 -4.45 -3.92
N GLN A 99 23.93 -5.30 -3.10
CA GLN A 99 23.97 -6.75 -3.29
C GLN A 99 22.59 -7.41 -3.13
N ASN A 100 22.00 -7.70 -4.27
CA ASN A 100 21.01 -8.76 -4.51
C ASN A 100 19.54 -8.50 -4.15
N SER A 101 18.74 -8.49 -5.21
CA SER A 101 17.33 -8.85 -5.24
C SER A 101 17.13 -10.32 -4.84
N MET A 102 17.16 -10.64 -3.54
CA MET A 102 16.54 -11.82 -2.91
C MET A 102 17.01 -11.93 -1.44
N LEU A 103 16.06 -11.78 -0.50
CA LEU A 103 16.22 -11.94 0.96
C LEU A 103 16.91 -10.74 1.66
N LEU A 104 16.53 -10.28 2.86
CA LEU A 104 16.70 -11.02 4.11
C LEU A 104 15.93 -10.39 5.29
N ASN A 105 15.24 -11.26 6.04
CA ASN A 105 14.82 -11.04 7.42
C ASN A 105 16.02 -10.82 8.33
N LYS A 106 16.23 -9.61 8.86
CA LYS A 106 17.00 -9.35 10.09
C LYS A 106 16.43 -8.13 10.81
N LYS A 107 16.20 -8.27 12.12
CA LYS A 107 15.83 -7.16 13.01
C LYS A 107 16.91 -6.09 13.01
N ILE A 108 16.55 -4.87 12.64
CA ILE A 108 17.49 -3.74 12.57
C ILE A 108 17.44 -2.91 13.87
N PRO A 109 18.59 -2.54 14.47
CA PRO A 109 18.67 -1.66 15.64
C PRO A 109 18.20 -0.22 15.38
N THR A 110 17.60 0.41 16.38
CA THR A 110 16.93 1.73 16.33
C THR A 110 17.87 2.95 16.33
N GLU A 111 19.18 2.77 16.11
CA GLU A 111 20.20 3.81 16.29
C GLU A 111 20.57 4.62 15.02
N TYR A 112 19.96 4.31 13.87
CA TYR A 112 20.27 4.91 12.56
C TYR A 112 19.39 6.13 12.17
N LEU A 113 18.62 6.69 13.11
CA LEU A 113 17.60 7.71 12.83
C LEU A 113 18.14 9.09 12.37
N LYS A 114 19.45 9.33 12.34
CA LYS A 114 20.01 10.62 11.87
C LYS A 114 19.99 10.78 10.34
N ASP A 115 19.96 9.68 9.58
CA ASP A 115 19.86 9.68 8.11
C ASP A 115 18.40 9.54 7.61
N SER A 116 17.45 9.46 8.56
CA SER A 116 16.04 9.21 8.26
C SER A 116 15.34 10.40 7.58
N GLU A 117 15.81 11.63 7.81
CA GLU A 117 15.15 12.83 7.30
C GLU A 117 15.22 12.93 5.77
N ASP A 118 16.34 12.53 5.17
CA ASP A 118 16.48 12.53 3.71
C ASP A 118 15.76 11.34 3.08
N LYS A 119 15.76 10.16 3.71
CA LYS A 119 14.93 9.01 3.29
C LYS A 119 13.43 9.33 3.31
N ILE A 120 12.95 10.06 4.32
CA ILE A 120 11.54 10.52 4.39
C ILE A 120 11.21 11.48 3.25
N LYS A 121 12.11 12.43 2.92
CA LYS A 121 11.92 13.35 1.80
C LYS A 121 11.85 12.60 0.47
N ILE A 122 12.79 11.68 0.23
CA ILE A 122 12.82 10.83 -0.97
C ILE A 122 11.54 10.00 -1.07
N LEU A 123 11.09 9.40 0.03
CA LEU A 123 9.83 8.65 0.05
C LEU A 123 8.63 9.53 -0.26
N ALA A 124 8.56 10.74 0.31
CA ALA A 124 7.50 11.69 -0.01
C ALA A 124 7.49 12.05 -1.50
N ASP A 125 8.66 12.26 -2.09
CA ASP A 125 8.81 12.53 -3.52
C ASP A 125 8.40 11.31 -4.36
N CYS A 126 8.72 10.09 -3.93
CA CYS A 126 8.28 8.86 -4.58
C CYS A 126 6.76 8.68 -4.51
N ILE A 127 6.14 8.96 -3.35
CA ILE A 127 4.69 8.92 -3.17
C ILE A 127 4.04 9.89 -4.15
N LEU A 128 4.51 11.15 -4.20
CA LEU A 128 3.97 12.17 -5.10
C LEU A 128 4.10 11.76 -6.58
N GLN A 129 5.27 11.27 -6.98
CA GLN A 129 5.51 10.79 -8.35
C GLN A 129 4.72 9.54 -8.71
N SER A 130 4.26 8.76 -7.73
CA SER A 130 3.44 7.57 -7.94
C SER A 130 1.96 7.89 -8.11
N ARG A 131 1.54 9.14 -7.86
CA ARG A 131 0.15 9.54 -8.05
C ARG A 131 -0.16 9.72 -9.52
N PHE A 132 -1.42 9.53 -9.87
CA PHE A 132 -1.93 10.06 -11.12
C PHE A 132 -2.05 11.59 -11.05
N GLU A 133 -1.78 12.25 -12.17
CA GLU A 133 -1.86 13.71 -12.29
C GLU A 133 -3.28 14.23 -12.10
N ASN A 134 -4.26 13.43 -12.51
CA ASN A 134 -5.68 13.74 -12.37
C ASN A 134 -6.25 13.17 -11.07
N GLU A 135 -7.32 13.78 -10.58
CA GLU A 135 -8.12 13.21 -9.50
C GLU A 135 -8.61 11.80 -9.88
N ILE A 136 -8.84 10.98 -8.84
CA ILE A 136 -9.36 9.63 -9.02
C ILE A 136 -10.69 9.67 -9.76
N ASN A 137 -10.77 8.94 -10.87
CA ASN A 137 -12.02 8.68 -11.53
C ASN A 137 -12.83 7.64 -10.74
N TRP A 138 -13.65 8.11 -9.80
CA TRP A 138 -14.48 7.26 -8.97
C TRP A 138 -15.50 6.43 -9.75
N ASN A 139 -15.97 6.90 -10.91
CA ASN A 139 -16.88 6.12 -11.74
C ASN A 139 -16.18 4.89 -12.33
N ASP A 140 -14.96 5.08 -12.82
CA ASP A 140 -14.08 4.01 -13.29
C ASP A 140 -13.72 3.03 -12.16
N TRP A 141 -13.45 3.53 -10.94
CA TRP A 141 -13.25 2.64 -9.79
C TRP A 141 -14.51 1.84 -9.43
N ILE A 142 -15.69 2.46 -9.41
CA ILE A 142 -16.96 1.78 -9.12
C ILE A 142 -17.20 0.65 -10.14
N GLU A 143 -16.94 0.90 -11.42
CA GLU A 143 -17.07 -0.12 -12.47
C GLU A 143 -16.01 -1.23 -12.32
N THR A 144 -14.75 -0.86 -12.11
CA THR A 144 -13.65 -1.80 -11.86
C THR A 144 -13.98 -2.72 -10.67
N TRP A 145 -14.42 -2.15 -9.55
CA TRP A 145 -14.80 -2.91 -8.37
C TRP A 145 -15.97 -3.85 -8.64
N LYS A 146 -17.03 -3.39 -9.32
CA LYS A 146 -18.17 -4.24 -9.71
C LYS A 146 -17.72 -5.47 -10.50
N ASN A 147 -16.75 -5.31 -11.40
CA ASN A 147 -16.20 -6.41 -12.17
C ASN A 147 -15.33 -7.37 -11.33
N CYS A 148 -14.71 -6.87 -10.25
CA CYS A 148 -13.91 -7.69 -9.33
C CYS A 148 -14.78 -8.51 -8.35
N ILE A 149 -16.00 -8.07 -8.02
CA ILE A 149 -16.87 -8.69 -7.00
C ILE A 149 -16.98 -10.22 -7.14
N PRO A 150 -17.24 -10.81 -8.33
CA PRO A 150 -17.36 -12.26 -8.46
C PRO A 150 -16.12 -13.02 -8.01
N VAL A 151 -14.93 -12.55 -8.40
CA VAL A 151 -13.65 -13.16 -8.02
C VAL A 151 -13.39 -12.96 -6.54
N VAL A 152 -13.56 -11.74 -6.04
CA VAL A 152 -13.35 -11.42 -4.61
C VAL A 152 -14.21 -12.32 -3.72
N LYS A 153 -15.53 -12.40 -3.99
CA LYS A 153 -16.45 -13.22 -3.21
C LYS A 153 -16.20 -14.73 -3.31
N SER A 154 -15.50 -15.19 -4.35
CA SER A 154 -15.08 -16.60 -4.45
C SER A 154 -13.89 -16.95 -3.54
N ILE A 155 -13.11 -15.94 -3.13
CA ILE A 155 -11.88 -16.09 -2.35
C ILE A 155 -12.10 -15.73 -0.89
N ILE A 156 -12.82 -14.63 -0.62
CA ILE A 156 -13.04 -14.11 0.74
C ILE A 156 -14.54 -13.96 1.01
N PRO A 157 -15.03 -14.44 2.17
CA PRO A 157 -16.42 -14.25 2.54
C PRO A 157 -16.70 -12.76 2.77
N ALA A 158 -17.85 -12.28 2.30
CA ALA A 158 -18.31 -10.92 2.51
C ALA A 158 -19.48 -10.92 3.52
N THR A 159 -19.40 -10.06 4.54
CA THR A 159 -20.53 -9.83 5.45
C THR A 159 -21.47 -8.74 4.90
N PRO A 160 -22.77 -8.75 5.25
CA PRO A 160 -23.69 -7.67 4.91
C PRO A 160 -23.21 -6.30 5.41
N GLU A 161 -22.62 -6.25 6.60
CA GLU A 161 -22.11 -5.04 7.23
C GLU A 161 -20.97 -4.43 6.41
N GLU A 162 -19.98 -5.23 6.01
CA GLU A 162 -18.90 -4.76 5.14
C GLU A 162 -19.41 -4.33 3.76
N GLY A 163 -20.43 -5.01 3.24
CA GLY A 163 -21.11 -4.61 2.01
C GLY A 163 -21.65 -3.18 2.09
N LEU A 164 -22.39 -2.87 3.16
CA LEU A 164 -22.92 -1.53 3.42
C LEU A 164 -21.81 -0.49 3.64
N MET A 165 -20.72 -0.86 4.33
CA MET A 165 -19.57 0.03 4.52
C MET A 165 -18.89 0.39 3.19
N ILE A 166 -18.72 -0.58 2.30
CA ILE A 166 -18.14 -0.35 0.97
C ILE A 166 -19.08 0.50 0.12
N GLU A 167 -20.39 0.25 0.15
CA GLU A 167 -21.38 1.08 -0.56
C GLU A 167 -21.38 2.53 -0.09
N ASP A 168 -21.27 2.76 1.23
CA ASP A 168 -21.14 4.11 1.81
C ASP A 168 -19.84 4.79 1.35
N CYS A 169 -18.71 4.06 1.32
CA CYS A 169 -17.42 4.57 0.83
C CYS A 169 -17.49 4.95 -0.66
N LEU A 170 -18.10 4.11 -1.49
CA LEU A 170 -18.30 4.39 -2.92
C LEU A 170 -19.21 5.59 -3.15
N THR A 171 -20.28 5.73 -2.35
CA THR A 171 -21.21 6.87 -2.41
C THR A 171 -20.52 8.18 -2.02
N LYS A 172 -19.77 8.15 -0.92
CA LYS A 172 -19.03 9.32 -0.40
C LYS A 172 -17.74 9.60 -1.16
N LYS A 173 -17.30 8.70 -2.05
CA LYS A 173 -16.03 8.79 -2.79
C LYS A 173 -14.85 8.94 -1.84
N ILE A 174 -14.82 8.10 -0.81
CA ILE A 174 -13.75 8.05 0.18
C ILE A 174 -13.16 6.65 0.27
N MET A 175 -11.92 6.57 0.73
CA MET A 175 -11.28 5.29 1.01
C MET A 175 -11.59 4.83 2.44
N PRO A 176 -11.98 3.55 2.64
CA PRO A 176 -12.16 3.02 3.98
C PRO A 176 -10.84 2.94 4.75
N THR A 177 -10.97 2.94 6.07
CA THR A 177 -9.91 2.45 6.94
C THR A 177 -9.88 0.92 6.90
N HIS A 178 -8.74 0.32 7.25
CA HIS A 178 -8.65 -1.15 7.37
C HIS A 178 -9.64 -1.67 8.42
N SER A 179 -10.02 -2.95 8.35
CA SER A 179 -10.84 -3.57 9.40
C SER A 179 -10.15 -3.47 10.76
N GLU A 180 -10.92 -3.54 11.84
CA GLU A 180 -10.34 -3.49 13.19
C GLU A 180 -9.39 -4.65 13.44
N GLU A 181 -9.78 -5.87 13.03
CA GLU A 181 -8.95 -7.07 13.16
C GLU A 181 -7.63 -6.90 12.39
N TYR A 182 -7.69 -6.41 11.14
CA TYR A 182 -6.48 -6.15 10.35
C TYR A 182 -5.55 -5.15 11.04
N ARG A 183 -6.07 -4.04 11.57
CA ARG A 183 -5.25 -3.05 12.29
C ARG A 183 -4.61 -3.63 13.55
N GLN A 184 -5.37 -4.40 14.33
CA GLN A 184 -4.88 -5.00 15.58
C GLN A 184 -3.76 -6.01 15.34
N TRP A 185 -3.84 -6.80 14.27
CA TRP A 185 -2.88 -7.88 14.02
C TRP A 185 -1.66 -7.45 13.21
N TYR A 186 -1.78 -6.42 12.36
CA TYR A 186 -0.73 -6.10 11.38
C TYR A 186 -0.13 -4.71 11.54
N ASP A 187 -0.76 -3.80 12.31
CA ASP A 187 -0.31 -2.42 12.51
C ASP A 187 0.19 -1.77 11.21
N PRO A 188 -0.69 -1.64 10.19
CA PRO A 188 -0.26 -1.48 8.80
C PRO A 188 0.26 -0.08 8.51
N HIS A 189 1.57 0.07 8.65
CA HIS A 189 2.29 1.29 8.34
C HIS A 189 2.96 1.26 6.95
N TYR A 190 2.18 0.89 5.96
CA TYR A 190 2.65 0.78 4.59
C TYR A 190 2.51 2.11 3.84
N ARG A 191 3.41 2.36 2.90
CA ARG A 191 3.34 3.45 1.92
C ARG A 191 3.34 2.90 0.52
N VAL A 192 2.39 3.38 -0.28
CA VAL A 192 2.21 2.89 -1.64
C VAL A 192 3.02 3.75 -2.59
N ILE A 193 3.91 3.11 -3.35
CA ILE A 193 4.66 3.75 -4.45
C ILE A 193 4.60 2.87 -5.70
N HIS A 194 4.87 3.45 -6.86
CA HIS A 194 5.00 2.71 -8.09
C HIS A 194 6.33 1.94 -8.12
N HIS A 195 6.32 0.69 -8.59
CA HIS A 195 7.48 -0.20 -8.59
C HIS A 195 8.71 0.39 -9.30
N SER A 196 8.51 1.22 -10.34
CA SER A 196 9.60 1.90 -11.07
C SER A 196 10.43 2.89 -10.24
N LEU A 197 9.92 3.28 -9.07
CA LEU A 197 10.58 4.21 -8.15
C LEU A 197 11.32 3.47 -7.02
N LEU A 198 11.24 2.15 -6.96
CA LEU A 198 11.86 1.35 -5.91
C LEU A 198 13.39 1.57 -5.83
N ARG A 199 14.05 1.77 -6.97
CA ARG A 199 15.49 2.10 -7.12
C ARG A 199 15.95 3.41 -6.46
N PHE A 200 15.01 4.25 -6.01
CA PHE A 200 15.33 5.49 -5.29
C PHE A 200 15.24 5.28 -3.78
N ILE A 201 14.63 4.17 -3.36
CA ILE A 201 14.52 3.75 -1.95
C ILE A 201 15.61 2.73 -1.62
N PHE A 202 15.91 1.84 -2.57
CA PHE A 202 16.97 0.84 -2.52
C PHE A 202 17.98 1.06 -3.64
#